data_AF-A0A1I1H142-F1
#
_entry.id   AF-A0A1I1H142-F1
#
_cell.length_a   1.000
_cell.length_b   1.000
_cell.length_c   1.000
_cell.angle_alpha   90.00
_cell.angle_beta   90.00
_cell.angle_gamma   90.00
#
_symmetry.space_group_name_H-M   'P 1'
#
loop_
_entity.id
_entity.type
_entity.pdbx_description
1 polymer ?
#
loop_
_entity_poly.entity_id
_entity_poly.type
_entity_poly.pdbx_seq_one_letter_code
_entity_poly.pdbx_strand_id
1 'polypeptide(L)'
;MTPKPPSSSPFGFVPARRGYRPSQVDARVSALLDARDRALDRLAALSVREEELRRAVERLTAQAAALPPPSFESLGERALQLLAETEAQAAELLAETEAAGQRIREQAEEEGRALRDAARERARQRHEEARKAADAVLDEAQRQAAALLDDARRTAARLREEARERLAEVARRCDALLAGQREEHAARERSFQERQDAEERETEERIARLMTGAEELLAGARETLALAEEEARNREEDARARGEELLARARLGQDRIERETDRLLREHRAETEEIRAQLRHVRLSLAALTGRSLPQDSQDDQDDQDDQNGRNERNGQDGQPVRETAAGPVRGTAT
;
A
#
# COMPACT_ATOMS: atom_id res chain seq x y z
N MET A 1 -48.28 4.64 22.88
CA MET A 1 -49.62 4.25 22.39
C MET A 1 -49.58 2.78 22.04
N THR A 2 -50.05 1.94 22.96
CA THR A 2 -50.22 0.49 22.74
C THR A 2 -51.34 0.26 21.70
N PRO A 3 -51.15 -0.60 20.69
CA PRO A 3 -52.19 -0.87 19.71
C PRO A 3 -53.37 -1.56 20.40
N LYS A 4 -54.56 -0.95 20.27
CA LYS A 4 -55.84 -1.52 20.67
C LYS A 4 -55.97 -2.91 20.02
N PRO A 5 -56.27 -3.98 20.77
CA PRO A 5 -56.41 -5.30 20.16
C PRO A 5 -57.50 -5.24 19.09
N PRO A 6 -57.34 -5.98 17.97
CA PRO A 6 -58.37 -6.01 16.95
C PRO A 6 -59.67 -6.45 17.61
N SER A 7 -60.72 -5.64 17.44
CA SER A 7 -62.08 -5.94 17.88
C SER A 7 -62.46 -7.33 17.38
N SER A 8 -62.28 -8.35 18.23
CA SER A 8 -62.68 -9.71 17.95
C SER A 8 -64.20 -9.69 17.85
N SER A 9 -64.72 -10.20 16.73
CA SER A 9 -66.15 -10.43 16.61
C SER A 9 -66.62 -11.29 17.80
N PRO A 10 -67.79 -11.01 18.40
CA PRO A 10 -68.38 -11.86 19.44
C PRO A 10 -68.67 -13.29 18.93
N PHE A 11 -68.60 -13.51 17.62
CA PHE A 11 -68.81 -14.80 16.96
C PHE A 11 -67.50 -15.51 16.57
N GLY A 12 -66.34 -15.02 17.04
CA GLY A 12 -65.04 -15.67 16.84
C GLY A 12 -64.42 -15.48 15.45
N PHE A 13 -64.95 -14.56 14.63
CA PHE A 13 -64.33 -14.23 13.34
C PHE A 13 -63.03 -13.43 13.53
N VAL A 14 -61.97 -13.88 12.86
CA VAL A 14 -60.66 -13.22 12.87
C VAL A 14 -60.61 -12.14 11.78
N PRO A 15 -60.27 -10.88 12.12
CA PRO A 15 -60.20 -9.81 11.13
C PRO A 15 -59.01 -9.99 10.17
N ALA A 16 -59.27 -9.85 8.87
CA ALA A 16 -58.27 -9.93 7.82
C ALA A 16 -58.09 -8.56 7.13
N ARG A 17 -56.88 -8.27 6.64
CA ARG A 17 -56.45 -6.96 6.12
C ARG A 17 -57.24 -6.45 4.89
N ARG A 18 -58.08 -7.30 4.28
CA ARG A 18 -59.05 -6.99 3.20
C ARG A 18 -60.34 -7.81 3.32
N GLY A 19 -60.72 -8.19 4.54
CA GLY A 19 -61.95 -8.94 4.80
C GLY A 19 -63.21 -8.09 4.72
N TYR A 20 -64.38 -8.74 4.79
CA TYR A 20 -65.65 -8.04 5.00
C TYR A 20 -65.61 -7.17 6.25
N ARG A 21 -66.36 -6.06 6.23
CA ARG A 21 -66.39 -5.13 7.35
C ARG A 21 -66.94 -5.85 8.60
N PRO A 22 -66.16 -6.00 9.69
CA PRO A 22 -66.58 -6.82 10.84
C PRO A 22 -67.95 -6.44 11.40
N SER A 23 -68.23 -5.14 11.49
CA SER A 23 -69.53 -4.64 11.96
C SER A 23 -70.72 -5.05 11.08
N GLN A 24 -70.53 -5.21 9.76
CA GLN A 24 -71.58 -5.67 8.86
C GLN A 24 -71.82 -7.18 9.01
N VAL A 25 -70.73 -7.95 9.17
CA VAL A 25 -70.81 -9.40 9.42
C VAL A 25 -71.51 -9.65 10.75
N ASP A 26 -71.09 -8.97 11.82
CA ASP A 26 -71.68 -9.12 13.15
C ASP A 26 -73.16 -8.75 13.16
N ALA A 27 -73.54 -7.62 12.56
CA ALA A 27 -74.94 -7.22 12.44
C ALA A 27 -75.78 -8.25 11.66
N ARG A 28 -75.21 -8.83 10.59
CA ARG A 28 -75.90 -9.84 9.79
C ARG A 28 -76.05 -11.15 10.55
N VAL A 29 -75.03 -11.60 11.25
CA VAL A 29 -75.05 -12.83 12.07
C VAL A 29 -76.04 -12.67 13.22
N SER A 30 -76.03 -11.53 13.91
CA SER A 30 -77.01 -11.23 14.97
C SER A 30 -78.44 -11.30 14.43
N ALA A 31 -78.73 -10.66 13.30
CA ALA A 31 -80.06 -10.71 12.70
C ALA A 31 -80.51 -12.13 12.29
N LEU A 32 -79.56 -12.99 11.89
CA LEU A 32 -79.85 -14.40 11.59
C LEU A 32 -80.12 -15.22 12.86
N LEU A 33 -79.35 -14.98 13.93
CA LEU A 33 -79.57 -15.62 15.22
C LEU A 33 -80.92 -15.20 15.82
N ASP A 34 -81.26 -13.91 15.78
CA ASP A 34 -82.57 -13.41 16.22
C ASP A 34 -83.73 -14.04 15.44
N ALA A 35 -83.55 -14.20 14.12
CA ALA A 35 -84.56 -14.85 13.28
C ALA A 35 -84.70 -16.34 13.60
N ARG A 36 -83.59 -17.04 13.86
CA ARG A 36 -83.59 -18.44 14.32
C ARG A 36 -84.30 -18.58 15.64
N ASP A 37 -83.96 -17.74 16.62
CA ASP A 37 -84.51 -17.83 17.97
C ASP A 37 -86.01 -17.55 17.97
N ARG A 38 -86.47 -16.54 17.21
CA ARG A 38 -87.91 -16.32 16.98
C ARG A 38 -88.61 -17.50 16.32
N ALA A 39 -87.94 -18.22 15.41
CA ALA A 39 -88.50 -19.40 14.78
C ALA A 39 -88.59 -20.58 15.76
N LEU A 40 -87.58 -20.75 16.63
CA LEU A 40 -87.58 -21.76 17.69
C LEU A 40 -88.65 -21.47 18.74
N ASP A 41 -88.83 -20.22 19.14
CA ASP A 41 -89.89 -19.80 20.08
C ASP A 41 -91.27 -20.09 19.51
N ARG A 42 -91.49 -19.81 18.22
CA ARG A 42 -92.75 -20.15 17.53
C ARG A 42 -92.97 -21.65 17.46
N LEU A 43 -91.93 -22.42 17.16
CA LEU A 43 -92.00 -23.89 17.15
C LEU A 43 -92.38 -24.43 18.53
N ALA A 44 -91.77 -23.91 19.60
CA ALA A 44 -92.09 -24.28 20.96
C ALA A 44 -93.55 -23.94 21.32
N ALA A 45 -94.01 -22.73 20.99
CA ALA A 45 -95.39 -22.30 21.22
C ALA A 45 -96.41 -23.18 20.46
N LEU A 46 -96.12 -23.52 19.20
CA LEU A 46 -96.95 -24.41 18.40
C LEU A 46 -96.98 -25.84 18.96
N SER A 47 -95.84 -26.34 19.44
CA SER A 47 -95.75 -27.68 20.06
C SER A 47 -96.57 -27.76 21.35
N VAL A 48 -96.53 -26.71 22.18
CA VAL A 48 -97.38 -26.62 23.38
C VAL A 48 -98.86 -26.59 22.98
N ARG A 49 -99.20 -25.81 21.95
CA ARG A 49 -100.58 -25.70 21.49
C ARG A 49 -101.11 -27.02 20.91
N GLU A 50 -100.27 -27.77 20.20
CA GLU A 50 -100.58 -29.11 19.71
C GLU A 50 -100.92 -30.04 20.88
N GLU A 51 -100.08 -30.07 21.92
CA GLU A 51 -100.30 -30.90 23.11
C GLU A 51 -101.57 -30.48 23.87
N GLU A 52 -101.85 -29.18 24.01
CA GLU A 52 -103.10 -28.67 24.59
C GLU A 52 -104.33 -29.16 23.82
N LEU A 53 -104.28 -29.07 22.48
CA LEU A 53 -105.37 -29.52 21.61
C LEU A 53 -105.54 -31.03 21.70
N ARG A 54 -104.44 -31.79 21.71
CA ARG A 54 -104.46 -33.25 21.88
C ARG A 54 -105.15 -33.65 23.19
N ARG A 55 -104.76 -33.04 24.31
CA ARG A 55 -105.41 -33.29 25.62
C ARG A 55 -106.87 -32.86 25.63
N ALA A 56 -107.22 -31.76 24.95
CA ALA A 56 -108.60 -31.32 24.83
C ALA A 56 -109.44 -32.35 24.06
N VAL A 57 -108.91 -32.90 22.96
CA VAL A 57 -109.53 -33.99 22.21
C VAL A 57 -109.69 -35.21 23.09
N GLU A 58 -108.63 -35.71 23.74
CA GLU A 58 -108.70 -36.88 24.64
C GLU A 58 -109.76 -36.71 25.74
N ARG A 59 -109.83 -35.53 26.36
CA ARG A 59 -110.86 -35.21 27.37
C ARG A 59 -112.27 -35.19 26.78
N LEU A 60 -112.47 -34.57 25.61
CA LEU A 60 -113.78 -34.52 24.94
C LEU A 60 -114.23 -35.92 24.51
N THR A 61 -113.31 -36.75 24.00
CA THR A 61 -113.58 -38.15 23.66
C THR A 61 -113.97 -38.96 24.90
N ALA A 62 -113.26 -38.80 26.02
CA ALA A 62 -113.61 -39.46 27.28
C ALA A 62 -114.97 -39.00 27.83
N GLN A 63 -115.30 -37.70 27.74
CA GLN A 63 -116.61 -37.18 28.11
C GLN A 63 -117.72 -37.74 27.22
N ALA A 64 -117.48 -37.83 25.91
CA ALA A 64 -118.41 -38.44 24.97
C ALA A 64 -118.65 -39.92 25.27
N ALA A 65 -117.59 -40.67 25.59
CA ALA A 65 -117.68 -42.09 25.94
C ALA A 65 -118.39 -42.37 27.28
N ALA A 66 -118.40 -41.40 28.21
CA ALA A 66 -119.08 -41.50 29.50
C ALA A 66 -120.59 -41.21 29.44
N LEU A 67 -121.08 -40.62 28.34
CA LEU A 67 -122.51 -40.46 28.11
C LEU A 67 -123.12 -41.83 27.75
N PRO A 68 -124.31 -42.18 28.27
CA PRO A 68 -125.02 -43.38 27.84
C PRO A 68 -125.16 -43.36 26.31
N PRO A 69 -124.96 -44.49 25.60
CA PRO A 69 -125.23 -44.55 24.18
C PRO A 69 -126.66 -44.06 23.96
N PRO A 70 -126.89 -43.04 23.13
CA PRO A 70 -128.20 -42.45 23.01
C PRO A 70 -129.14 -43.47 22.36
N SER A 71 -130.04 -44.07 23.16
CA SER A 71 -131.02 -45.03 22.65
C SER A 71 -132.18 -44.27 22.03
N PHE A 72 -132.15 -44.05 20.71
CA PHE A 72 -133.25 -43.44 19.96
C PHE A 72 -134.33 -44.44 19.54
N GLU A 73 -134.29 -45.68 20.06
CA GLU A 73 -135.29 -46.71 19.78
C GLU A 73 -136.71 -46.26 20.16
N SER A 74 -136.84 -45.43 21.20
CA SER A 74 -138.11 -44.83 21.63
C SER A 74 -138.66 -43.72 20.71
N LEU A 75 -137.87 -43.28 19.72
CA LEU A 75 -138.22 -42.22 18.75
C LEU A 75 -138.57 -42.76 17.35
N GLY A 76 -138.49 -44.08 17.14
CA GLY A 76 -138.92 -44.78 15.93
C GLY A 76 -137.82 -44.99 14.87
N GLU A 77 -138.10 -45.85 13.89
CA GLU A 77 -137.16 -46.31 12.84
C GLU A 77 -136.48 -45.16 12.06
N ARG A 78 -137.21 -44.07 11.83
CA ARG A 78 -136.70 -42.89 11.12
C ARG A 78 -135.60 -42.15 11.89
N ALA A 79 -135.62 -42.20 13.23
CA ALA A 79 -134.57 -41.59 14.06
C ALA A 79 -133.28 -42.41 14.02
N LEU A 80 -133.39 -43.74 13.94
CA LEU A 80 -132.23 -44.65 13.81
C LEU A 80 -131.57 -44.54 12.43
N GLN A 81 -132.36 -44.40 11.36
CA GLN A 81 -131.83 -44.14 10.02
C GLN A 81 -131.07 -42.82 9.95
N LEU A 82 -131.62 -41.75 10.55
CA LEU A 82 -130.95 -40.46 10.62
C LEU A 82 -129.64 -40.54 11.43
N LEU A 83 -129.62 -41.28 12.55
CA LEU A 83 -128.40 -41.50 13.32
C LEU A 83 -127.32 -42.19 12.48
N ALA A 84 -127.66 -43.29 11.80
CA ALA A 84 -126.72 -44.03 10.96
C ALA A 84 -126.17 -43.16 9.81
N GLU A 85 -127.01 -42.33 9.19
CA GLU A 85 -126.59 -41.35 8.18
C GLU A 85 -125.61 -40.32 8.78
N THR A 86 -125.89 -39.79 9.97
CA THR A 86 -125.00 -38.82 10.63
C THR A 86 -123.66 -39.42 11.08
N GLU A 87 -123.64 -40.67 11.53
CA GLU A 87 -122.41 -41.38 11.89
C GLU A 87 -121.54 -41.66 10.65
N ALA A 88 -122.17 -42.04 9.54
CA ALA A 88 -121.48 -42.19 8.26
C ALA A 88 -120.87 -40.86 7.78
N GLN A 89 -121.64 -39.77 7.87
CA GLN A 89 -121.15 -38.42 7.53
C GLN A 89 -120.01 -37.96 8.47
N ALA A 90 -120.09 -38.28 9.77
CA ALA A 90 -119.04 -37.95 10.72
C ALA A 90 -117.75 -38.74 10.44
N ALA A 91 -117.86 -40.02 10.10
CA ALA A 91 -116.72 -40.86 9.72
C ALA A 91 -116.07 -40.37 8.41
N GLU A 92 -116.87 -39.99 7.42
CA GLU A 92 -116.40 -39.40 6.17
C GLU A 92 -115.65 -38.08 6.43
N LEU A 93 -116.22 -37.18 7.24
CA LEU A 93 -115.60 -35.91 7.60
C LEU A 93 -114.27 -36.11 8.36
N LEU A 94 -114.19 -37.10 9.27
CA LEU A 94 -112.95 -37.44 9.96
C LEU A 94 -111.88 -37.94 8.98
N ALA A 95 -112.24 -38.86 8.07
CA ALA A 95 -111.30 -39.36 7.06
C ALA A 95 -110.82 -38.22 6.13
N GLU A 96 -111.71 -37.32 5.72
CA GLU A 96 -111.36 -36.15 4.91
C GLU A 96 -110.41 -35.19 5.64
N THR A 97 -110.66 -34.90 6.92
CA THR A 97 -109.82 -33.99 7.71
C THR A 97 -108.45 -34.60 8.02
N GLU A 98 -108.37 -35.90 8.29
CA GLU A 98 -107.10 -36.62 8.44
C GLU A 98 -106.28 -36.60 7.13
N ALA A 99 -106.92 -36.88 6.00
CA ALA A 99 -106.28 -36.82 4.69
C ALA A 99 -105.81 -35.39 4.35
N ALA A 100 -106.61 -34.37 4.66
CA ALA A 100 -106.23 -32.97 4.49
C ALA A 100 -105.02 -32.61 5.37
N GLY A 101 -105.02 -33.04 6.64
CA GLY A 101 -103.90 -32.83 7.56
C GLY A 101 -102.62 -33.55 7.14
N GLN A 102 -102.71 -34.75 6.56
CA GLN A 102 -101.57 -35.44 5.96
C GLN A 102 -101.01 -34.67 4.76
N ARG A 103 -101.86 -34.24 3.82
CA ARG A 103 -101.44 -33.44 2.66
C ARG A 103 -100.73 -32.14 3.05
N ILE A 104 -101.25 -31.42 4.05
CA ILE A 104 -100.61 -30.18 4.54
C ILE A 104 -99.22 -30.47 5.14
N ARG A 105 -99.08 -31.57 5.90
CA ARG A 105 -97.79 -31.97 6.48
C ARG A 105 -96.78 -32.34 5.40
N GLU A 106 -97.18 -33.16 4.44
CA GLU A 106 -96.32 -33.56 3.31
C GLU A 106 -95.86 -32.34 2.49
N GLN A 107 -96.78 -31.43 2.17
CA GLN A 107 -96.46 -30.17 1.47
C GLN A 107 -95.46 -29.32 2.27
N ALA A 108 -95.69 -29.13 3.58
CA ALA A 108 -94.79 -28.35 4.43
C ALA A 108 -93.39 -28.99 4.53
N GLU A 109 -93.30 -30.32 4.57
CA GLU A 109 -92.02 -31.04 4.56
C GLU A 109 -91.28 -30.89 3.23
N GLU A 110 -91.98 -30.98 2.10
CA GLU A 110 -91.41 -30.81 0.77
C GLU A 110 -90.89 -29.37 0.56
N GLU A 111 -91.69 -28.37 0.92
CA GLU A 111 -91.28 -26.97 0.90
C GLU A 111 -90.07 -26.72 1.81
N GLY A 112 -90.07 -27.33 3.01
CA GLY A 112 -88.95 -27.25 3.95
C GLY A 112 -87.68 -27.95 3.46
N ARG A 113 -87.79 -29.07 2.73
CA ARG A 113 -86.65 -29.72 2.05
C ARG A 113 -86.12 -28.82 0.92
N ALA A 114 -87.01 -28.36 0.04
CA ALA A 114 -86.66 -27.49 -1.09
C ALA A 114 -85.96 -26.19 -0.64
N LEU A 115 -86.46 -25.54 0.42
CA LEU A 115 -85.85 -24.33 0.96
C LEU A 115 -84.44 -24.58 1.51
N ARG A 116 -84.24 -25.70 2.22
CA ARG A 116 -82.92 -26.09 2.77
C ARG A 116 -81.92 -26.38 1.66
N ASP A 117 -82.33 -27.09 0.61
CA ASP A 117 -81.47 -27.41 -0.52
C ASP A 117 -81.12 -26.17 -1.34
N ALA A 118 -82.09 -25.28 -1.59
CA ALA A 118 -81.83 -23.99 -2.23
C ALA A 118 -80.87 -23.10 -1.39
N ALA A 119 -81.02 -23.09 -0.06
CA ALA A 119 -80.11 -22.36 0.82
C ALA A 119 -78.68 -22.95 0.79
N ARG A 120 -78.54 -24.28 0.80
CA ARG A 120 -77.24 -24.97 0.68
C ARG A 120 -76.56 -24.68 -0.65
N GLU A 121 -77.30 -24.71 -1.75
CA GLU A 121 -76.74 -24.45 -3.07
C GLU A 121 -76.28 -22.99 -3.20
N ARG A 122 -77.09 -22.03 -2.74
CA ARG A 122 -76.67 -20.62 -2.69
C ARG A 122 -75.43 -20.42 -1.82
N ALA A 123 -75.32 -21.09 -0.68
CA ALA A 123 -74.14 -21.01 0.17
C ALA A 123 -72.88 -21.57 -0.52
N ARG A 124 -73.00 -22.69 -1.23
CA ARG A 124 -71.90 -23.28 -2.03
C ARG A 124 -71.46 -22.33 -3.14
N GLN A 125 -72.41 -21.78 -3.91
CA GLN A 125 -72.12 -20.82 -4.97
C GLN A 125 -71.37 -19.59 -4.42
N ARG A 126 -71.83 -19.02 -3.30
CA ARG A 126 -71.15 -17.90 -2.65
C ARG A 126 -69.75 -18.26 -2.15
N HIS A 127 -69.57 -19.47 -1.62
CA HIS A 127 -68.25 -19.94 -1.21
C HIS A 127 -67.28 -20.07 -2.40
N GLU A 128 -67.72 -20.66 -3.51
CA GLU A 128 -66.92 -20.81 -4.72
C GLU A 128 -66.59 -19.46 -5.38
N GLU A 129 -67.56 -18.53 -5.43
CA GLU A 129 -67.34 -17.15 -5.88
C GLU A 129 -66.28 -16.45 -5.02
N ALA A 130 -66.40 -16.54 -3.69
CA ALA A 130 -65.46 -15.93 -2.75
C ALA A 130 -64.07 -16.54 -2.87
N ARG A 131 -63.97 -17.86 -3.05
CA ARG A 131 -62.70 -18.57 -3.26
C ARG A 131 -62.02 -18.12 -4.55
N LYS A 132 -62.74 -18.11 -5.67
CA LYS A 132 -62.21 -17.62 -6.96
C LYS A 132 -61.73 -16.17 -6.89
N ALA A 133 -62.48 -15.31 -6.19
CA ALA A 133 -62.08 -13.92 -5.98
C ALA A 133 -60.81 -13.82 -5.12
N ALA A 134 -60.68 -14.64 -4.08
CA ALA A 134 -59.47 -14.68 -3.24
C ALA A 134 -58.26 -15.18 -4.04
N ASP A 135 -58.41 -16.26 -4.80
CA ASP A 135 -57.36 -16.81 -5.65
C ASP A 135 -56.91 -15.78 -6.70
N ALA A 136 -57.84 -15.09 -7.36
CA ALA A 136 -57.52 -14.04 -8.32
C ALA A 136 -56.74 -12.86 -7.69
N VAL A 137 -57.08 -12.47 -6.46
CA VAL A 137 -56.35 -11.42 -5.72
C VAL A 137 -54.94 -11.89 -5.35
N LEU A 138 -54.77 -13.15 -4.94
CA LEU A 138 -53.46 -13.72 -4.63
C LEU A 138 -52.58 -13.82 -5.87
N ASP A 139 -53.12 -14.31 -6.98
CA ASP A 139 -52.40 -14.42 -8.24
C ASP A 139 -51.95 -13.03 -8.75
N GLU A 140 -52.82 -12.02 -8.64
CA GLU A 140 -52.46 -10.65 -9.00
C GLU A 140 -51.37 -10.09 -8.09
N ALA A 141 -51.47 -10.29 -6.78
CA ALA A 141 -50.45 -9.86 -5.83
C ALA A 141 -49.10 -10.55 -6.10
N GLN A 142 -49.10 -11.84 -6.45
CA GLN A 142 -47.90 -12.59 -6.82
C GLN A 142 -47.28 -12.07 -8.12
N ARG A 143 -48.09 -11.81 -9.15
CA ARG A 143 -47.60 -11.20 -10.41
C ARG A 143 -46.97 -9.83 -10.17
N GLN A 144 -47.62 -8.97 -9.39
CA GLN A 144 -47.09 -7.65 -9.04
C GLN A 144 -45.78 -7.75 -8.25
N ALA A 145 -45.70 -8.65 -7.27
CA ALA A 145 -44.48 -8.88 -6.51
C ALA A 145 -43.33 -9.39 -7.40
N ALA A 146 -43.61 -10.34 -8.30
CA ALA A 146 -42.63 -10.85 -9.26
C ALA A 146 -42.11 -9.75 -10.20
N ALA A 147 -43.02 -8.92 -10.74
CA ALA A 147 -42.65 -7.79 -11.59
C ALA A 147 -41.74 -6.78 -10.87
N LEU A 148 -42.09 -6.41 -9.64
CA LEU A 148 -41.27 -5.51 -8.80
C LEU A 148 -39.88 -6.09 -8.52
N LEU A 149 -39.79 -7.39 -8.23
CA LEU A 149 -38.50 -8.06 -8.00
C LEU A 149 -37.64 -8.09 -9.26
N ASP A 150 -38.23 -8.38 -10.41
CA ASP A 150 -37.52 -8.38 -11.69
C ASP A 150 -37.03 -6.98 -12.08
N ASP A 151 -37.85 -5.94 -11.88
CA ASP A 151 -37.44 -4.55 -12.10
C ASP A 151 -36.30 -4.13 -11.17
N ALA A 152 -36.38 -4.50 -9.89
CA ALA A 152 -35.32 -4.24 -8.92
C ALA A 152 -34.02 -4.96 -9.31
N ARG A 153 -34.10 -6.22 -9.77
CA ARG A 153 -32.94 -6.99 -10.24
C ARG A 153 -32.31 -6.39 -11.50
N ARG A 154 -33.12 -6.01 -12.49
CA ARG A 154 -32.65 -5.33 -13.71
C ARG A 154 -31.94 -4.02 -13.38
N THR A 155 -32.54 -3.21 -12.51
CA THR A 155 -31.95 -1.94 -12.06
C THR A 155 -30.64 -2.16 -11.32
N ALA A 156 -30.59 -3.12 -10.40
CA ALA A 156 -29.36 -3.46 -9.67
C ALA A 156 -28.26 -4.00 -10.60
N ALA A 157 -28.61 -4.79 -11.62
CA ALA A 157 -27.65 -5.28 -12.60
C ALA A 157 -27.06 -4.12 -13.42
N ARG A 158 -27.92 -3.23 -13.94
CA ARG A 158 -27.48 -2.04 -14.69
C ARG A 158 -26.56 -1.14 -13.86
N LEU A 159 -26.93 -0.83 -12.61
CA LEU A 159 -26.10 -0.01 -11.73
C LEU A 159 -24.74 -0.64 -11.43
N ARG A 160 -24.69 -1.98 -11.29
CA ARG A 160 -23.40 -2.69 -11.09
C ARG A 160 -22.53 -2.64 -12.34
N GLU A 161 -23.12 -2.76 -13.52
CA GLU A 161 -22.41 -2.65 -14.79
C GLU A 161 -21.86 -1.23 -14.98
N GLU A 162 -22.70 -0.20 -14.83
CA GLU A 162 -22.28 1.20 -14.88
C GLU A 162 -21.16 1.50 -13.88
N ALA A 163 -21.27 1.02 -12.63
CA ALA A 163 -20.23 1.19 -11.62
C ALA A 163 -18.91 0.50 -12.01
N ARG A 164 -18.97 -0.71 -12.59
CA ARG A 164 -17.78 -1.43 -13.07
C ARG A 164 -17.11 -0.71 -14.23
N GLU A 165 -17.89 -0.20 -15.18
CA GLU A 165 -17.36 0.57 -16.32
C GLU A 165 -16.66 1.84 -15.84
N ARG A 166 -17.27 2.58 -14.90
CA ARG A 166 -16.67 3.77 -14.30
C ARG A 166 -15.38 3.46 -13.55
N LEU A 167 -15.35 2.37 -12.77
CA LEU A 167 -14.13 1.94 -12.10
C LEU A 167 -13.03 1.55 -13.10
N ALA A 168 -13.38 0.84 -14.17
CA ALA A 168 -12.43 0.48 -15.22
C ALA A 168 -11.90 1.71 -15.97
N GLU A 169 -12.74 2.72 -16.20
CA GLU A 169 -12.33 3.99 -16.77
C GLU A 169 -11.35 4.73 -15.86
N VAL A 170 -11.64 4.83 -14.56
CA VAL A 170 -10.75 5.44 -13.58
C VAL A 170 -9.42 4.70 -13.50
N ALA A 171 -9.45 3.36 -13.45
CA ALA A 171 -8.24 2.54 -13.44
C ALA A 171 -7.36 2.81 -14.67
N ARG A 172 -7.93 2.81 -15.88
CA ARG A 172 -7.20 3.15 -17.11
C ARG A 172 -6.58 4.55 -17.06
N ARG A 173 -7.29 5.54 -16.52
CA ARG A 173 -6.77 6.91 -16.36
C ARG A 173 -5.61 6.95 -15.36
N CYS A 174 -5.73 6.27 -14.23
CA CYS A 174 -4.66 6.15 -13.24
C CYS A 174 -3.43 5.47 -13.83
N ASP A 175 -3.60 4.37 -14.56
CA ASP A 175 -2.50 3.66 -15.22
C ASP A 175 -1.79 4.55 -16.25
N ALA A 176 -2.55 5.32 -17.05
CA ALA A 176 -1.98 6.27 -18.00
C ALA A 176 -1.19 7.39 -17.31
N LEU A 177 -1.71 7.94 -16.20
CA LEU A 177 -1.00 8.95 -15.40
C LEU A 177 0.30 8.39 -14.80
N LEU A 178 0.26 7.16 -14.28
CA LEU A 178 1.45 6.49 -13.73
C LEU A 178 2.48 6.18 -14.83
N ALA A 179 2.03 5.76 -16.01
CA ALA A 179 2.92 5.55 -17.16
C ALA A 179 3.59 6.87 -17.58
N GLY A 180 2.83 7.96 -17.72
CA GLY A 180 3.36 9.28 -18.03
C GLY A 180 4.37 9.77 -17.00
N GLN A 181 4.10 9.60 -15.70
CA GLN A 181 5.06 9.94 -14.64
C GLN A 181 6.35 9.13 -14.76
N ARG A 182 6.28 7.82 -15.03
CA ARG A 182 7.48 6.98 -15.22
C ARG A 182 8.30 7.43 -16.42
N GLU A 183 7.64 7.77 -17.53
CA GLU A 183 8.31 8.29 -18.73
C GLU A 183 9.01 9.63 -18.46
N GLU A 184 8.34 10.56 -17.76
CA GLU A 184 8.94 11.83 -17.35
C GLU A 184 10.14 11.63 -16.43
N HIS A 185 10.02 10.75 -15.42
CA HIS A 185 11.14 10.45 -14.51
C HIS A 185 12.32 9.84 -15.26
N ALA A 186 12.07 8.84 -16.12
CA ALA A 186 13.12 8.22 -16.93
C ALA A 186 13.76 9.24 -17.90
N ALA A 187 12.99 10.18 -18.46
CA ALA A 187 13.53 11.25 -19.29
C ALA A 187 14.42 12.22 -18.48
N ARG A 188 14.00 12.59 -17.26
CA ARG A 188 14.81 13.43 -16.37
C ARG A 188 16.10 12.74 -15.98
N GLU A 189 16.05 11.45 -15.63
CA GLU A 189 17.22 10.64 -15.31
C GLU A 189 18.20 10.55 -16.48
N ARG A 190 17.71 10.24 -17.69
CA ARG A 190 18.56 10.25 -18.91
C ARG A 190 19.21 11.61 -19.13
N SER A 191 18.44 12.71 -19.06
CA SER A 191 18.99 14.06 -19.24
C SER A 191 20.01 14.46 -18.17
N PHE A 192 19.89 13.89 -16.96
CA PHE A 192 20.82 14.12 -15.87
C PHE A 192 22.10 13.32 -16.08
N GLN A 193 21.97 12.04 -16.45
CA GLN A 193 23.10 11.18 -16.81
C GLN A 193 23.90 11.75 -17.98
N GLU A 194 23.23 12.18 -19.05
CA GLU A 194 23.90 12.80 -20.20
C GLU A 194 24.70 14.05 -19.82
N ARG A 195 24.20 14.86 -18.88
CA ARG A 195 24.93 16.02 -18.35
C ARG A 195 26.12 15.61 -17.49
N GLN A 196 25.94 14.63 -16.61
CA GLN A 196 27.03 14.09 -15.79
C GLN A 196 28.13 13.48 -16.67
N ASP A 197 27.78 12.64 -17.64
CA ASP A 197 28.73 12.05 -18.59
C ASP A 197 29.49 13.14 -19.38
N ALA A 198 28.82 14.24 -19.74
CA ALA A 198 29.45 15.35 -20.43
C ALA A 198 30.42 16.13 -19.52
N GLU A 199 30.01 16.42 -18.28
CA GLU A 199 30.87 17.06 -17.27
C GLU A 199 32.07 16.19 -16.93
N GLU A 200 31.87 14.88 -16.74
CA GLU A 200 32.95 13.91 -16.48
C GLU A 200 33.96 13.91 -17.64
N ARG A 201 33.50 13.80 -18.89
CA ARG A 201 34.39 13.89 -20.07
C ARG A 201 35.16 15.21 -20.13
N GLU A 202 34.51 16.35 -19.85
CA GLU A 202 35.19 17.65 -19.82
C GLU A 202 36.28 17.69 -18.74
N THR A 203 35.99 17.15 -17.55
CA THR A 203 36.97 17.07 -16.46
C THR A 203 38.12 16.13 -16.80
N GLU A 204 37.85 14.96 -17.38
CA GLU A 204 38.87 14.01 -17.85
C GLU A 204 39.77 14.64 -18.90
N GLU A 205 39.20 15.33 -19.90
CA GLU A 205 39.97 16.06 -20.89
C GLU A 205 40.83 17.16 -20.26
N ARG A 206 40.29 17.89 -19.28
CA ARG A 206 41.04 18.94 -18.56
C ARG A 206 42.19 18.34 -17.76
N ILE A 207 41.97 17.21 -17.07
CA ILE A 207 43.01 16.49 -16.34
C ILE A 207 44.08 16.01 -17.33
N ALA A 208 43.70 15.40 -18.44
CA ALA A 208 44.63 14.94 -19.47
C ALA A 208 45.49 16.10 -20.00
N ARG A 209 44.87 17.26 -20.34
CA ARG A 209 45.59 18.47 -20.78
C ARG A 209 46.58 18.97 -19.71
N LEU A 210 46.17 19.03 -18.44
CA LEU A 210 47.05 19.44 -17.34
C LEU A 210 48.20 18.46 -17.11
N MET A 211 47.95 17.16 -17.22
CA MET A 211 48.97 16.12 -17.09
C MET A 211 50.00 16.22 -18.20
N THR A 212 49.57 16.33 -19.46
CA THR A 212 50.49 16.54 -20.60
C THR A 212 51.31 17.81 -20.43
N GLY A 213 50.69 18.93 -20.05
CA GLY A 213 51.42 20.18 -19.78
C GLY A 213 52.41 20.05 -18.61
N ALA A 214 52.07 19.32 -17.56
CA ALA A 214 52.96 19.06 -16.43
C ALA A 214 54.15 18.17 -16.83
N GLU A 215 53.92 17.15 -17.65
CA GLU A 215 54.97 16.28 -18.20
C GLU A 215 55.92 17.05 -19.12
N GLU A 216 55.41 17.91 -19.98
CA GLU A 216 56.22 18.80 -20.84
C GLU A 216 57.07 19.77 -20.02
N LEU A 217 56.47 20.44 -19.02
CA LEU A 217 57.21 21.32 -18.11
C LEU A 217 58.28 20.58 -17.33
N LEU A 218 57.99 19.35 -16.86
CA LEU A 218 58.96 18.51 -16.17
C LEU A 218 60.09 18.06 -17.09
N ALA A 219 59.79 17.73 -18.36
CA ALA A 219 60.80 17.39 -19.35
C ALA A 219 61.71 18.58 -19.65
N GLY A 220 61.15 19.78 -19.86
CA GLY A 220 61.92 21.02 -20.04
C GLY A 220 62.76 21.39 -18.81
N ALA A 221 62.23 21.21 -17.59
CA ALA A 221 62.99 21.40 -16.35
C ALA A 221 64.16 20.40 -16.21
N ARG A 222 63.97 19.15 -16.65
CA ARG A 222 65.04 18.14 -16.66
C ARG A 222 66.12 18.45 -17.71
N GLU A 223 65.73 18.92 -18.89
CA GLU A 223 66.67 19.32 -19.94
C GLU A 223 67.50 20.54 -19.51
N THR A 224 66.86 21.58 -18.98
CA THR A 224 67.56 22.76 -18.44
C THR A 224 68.48 22.41 -17.27
N LEU A 225 68.06 21.50 -16.39
CA LEU A 225 68.92 20.97 -15.33
C LEU A 225 70.13 20.23 -15.92
N ALA A 226 69.92 19.35 -16.90
CA ALA A 226 71.00 18.61 -17.55
C ALA A 226 72.01 19.54 -18.23
N LEU A 227 71.54 20.56 -18.95
CA LEU A 227 72.38 21.60 -19.55
C LEU A 227 73.17 22.37 -18.47
N ALA A 228 72.52 22.76 -17.37
CA ALA A 228 73.19 23.45 -16.27
C ALA A 228 74.25 22.56 -15.57
N GLU A 229 73.97 21.28 -15.41
CA GLU A 229 74.93 20.29 -14.87
C GLU A 229 76.12 20.09 -15.82
N GLU A 230 75.89 19.98 -17.13
CA GLU A 230 76.95 19.90 -18.15
C GLU A 230 77.81 21.16 -18.15
N GLU A 231 77.21 22.35 -18.15
CA GLU A 231 77.97 23.59 -18.06
C GLU A 231 78.76 23.70 -16.74
N ALA A 232 78.19 23.26 -15.61
CA ALA A 232 78.89 23.22 -14.33
C ALA A 232 80.09 22.26 -14.39
N ARG A 233 79.93 21.06 -14.96
CA ARG A 233 81.04 20.12 -15.18
C ARG A 233 82.12 20.72 -16.09
N ASN A 234 81.74 21.33 -17.21
CA ASN A 234 82.69 21.98 -18.11
C ASN A 234 83.44 23.11 -17.41
N ARG A 235 82.77 23.94 -16.60
CA ARG A 235 83.42 24.99 -15.79
C ARG A 235 84.38 24.40 -14.76
N GLU A 236 84.01 23.30 -14.11
CA GLU A 236 84.89 22.58 -13.19
C GLU A 236 86.11 21.98 -13.90
N GLU A 237 85.92 21.36 -15.06
CA GLU A 237 87.00 20.81 -15.90
C GLU A 237 87.93 21.92 -16.41
N ASP A 238 87.38 23.03 -16.92
CA ASP A 238 88.16 24.21 -17.32
C ASP A 238 88.95 24.80 -16.15
N ALA A 239 88.33 24.89 -14.97
CA ALA A 239 89.00 25.37 -13.77
C ALA A 239 90.12 24.42 -13.32
N ARG A 240 89.91 23.10 -13.41
CA ARG A 240 90.95 22.09 -13.15
C ARG A 240 92.09 22.18 -14.16
N ALA A 241 91.79 22.26 -15.45
CA ALA A 241 92.79 22.38 -16.52
C ALA A 241 93.62 23.66 -16.36
N ARG A 242 92.99 24.81 -16.06
CA ARG A 242 93.69 26.06 -15.75
C ARG A 242 94.54 25.95 -14.48
N GLY A 243 94.02 25.26 -13.46
CA GLY A 243 94.77 24.96 -12.24
C GLY A 243 96.03 24.14 -12.51
N GLU A 244 95.91 23.08 -13.32
CA GLU A 244 97.03 22.24 -13.76
C GLU A 244 98.03 23.02 -14.62
N GLU A 245 97.57 23.86 -15.54
CA GLU A 245 98.42 24.75 -16.35
C GLU A 245 99.20 25.73 -15.47
N LEU A 246 98.53 26.39 -14.52
CA LEU A 246 99.18 27.30 -13.57
C LEU A 246 100.23 26.57 -12.71
N LEU A 247 99.92 25.36 -12.24
CA LEU A 247 100.87 24.52 -11.51
C LEU A 247 102.06 24.11 -12.38
N ALA A 248 101.84 23.74 -13.65
CA ALA A 248 102.91 23.42 -14.59
C ALA A 248 103.80 24.64 -14.90
N ARG A 249 103.20 25.82 -15.10
CA ARG A 249 103.92 27.09 -15.28
C ARG A 249 104.70 27.47 -14.03
N ALA A 250 104.13 27.27 -12.84
CA ALA A 250 104.82 27.48 -11.57
C ALA A 250 106.02 26.54 -11.42
N ARG A 251 105.89 25.26 -11.80
CA ARG A 251 107.00 24.29 -11.83
C ARG A 251 108.09 24.69 -12.83
N LEU A 252 107.74 25.11 -14.06
CA LEU A 252 108.72 25.63 -15.01
C LEU A 252 109.41 26.89 -14.51
N GLY A 253 108.68 27.76 -13.81
CA GLY A 253 109.23 28.92 -13.12
C GLY A 253 110.18 28.53 -11.99
N GLN A 254 109.79 27.55 -11.17
CA GLN A 254 110.62 26.97 -10.12
C GLN A 254 111.91 26.37 -10.72
N ASP A 255 111.80 25.48 -11.71
CA ASP A 255 112.94 24.88 -12.42
C ASP A 255 113.87 25.95 -13.01
N ARG A 256 113.32 27.04 -13.53
CA ARG A 256 114.11 28.17 -14.06
C ARG A 256 114.85 28.89 -12.94
N ILE A 257 114.17 29.18 -11.84
CA ILE A 257 114.79 29.81 -10.66
C ILE A 257 115.87 28.89 -10.10
N GLU A 258 115.63 27.57 -10.01
CA GLU A 258 116.60 26.56 -9.58
C GLU A 258 117.82 26.53 -10.51
N ARG A 259 117.64 26.55 -11.84
CA ARG A 259 118.76 26.62 -12.79
C ARG A 259 119.50 27.96 -12.75
N GLU A 260 118.80 29.07 -12.58
CA GLU A 260 119.39 30.40 -12.42
C GLU A 260 120.17 30.50 -11.10
N THR A 261 119.65 29.92 -10.00
CA THR A 261 120.37 29.83 -8.72
C THR A 261 121.57 28.89 -8.82
N ASP A 262 121.44 27.72 -9.45
CA ASP A 262 122.58 26.82 -9.71
C ASP A 262 123.66 27.49 -10.57
N ARG A 263 123.25 28.26 -11.58
CA ARG A 263 124.17 29.02 -12.43
C ARG A 263 124.88 30.11 -11.63
N LEU A 264 124.16 30.90 -10.84
CA LEU A 264 124.73 31.91 -9.95
C LEU A 264 125.67 31.29 -8.92
N LEU A 265 125.32 30.13 -8.36
CA LEU A 265 126.18 29.37 -7.45
C LEU A 265 127.45 28.88 -8.16
N ARG A 266 127.37 28.46 -9.43
CA ARG A 266 128.56 28.10 -10.24
C ARG A 266 129.41 29.30 -10.61
N GLU A 267 128.80 30.43 -10.97
CA GLU A 267 129.51 31.69 -11.26
C GLU A 267 130.23 32.20 -10.01
N HIS A 268 129.57 32.21 -8.84
CA HIS A 268 130.23 32.57 -7.59
C HIS A 268 131.34 31.58 -7.16
N ARG A 269 131.17 30.28 -7.42
CA ARG A 269 132.25 29.28 -7.24
C ARG A 269 133.42 29.55 -8.18
N ALA A 270 133.15 29.92 -9.43
CA ALA A 270 134.19 30.28 -10.41
C ALA A 270 134.92 31.57 -10.01
N GLU A 271 134.21 32.61 -9.55
CA GLU A 271 134.81 33.84 -9.02
C GLU A 271 135.69 33.57 -7.79
N THR A 272 135.26 32.69 -6.87
CA THR A 272 136.07 32.32 -5.70
C THR A 272 137.29 31.47 -6.05
N GLU A 273 137.18 30.56 -7.02
CA GLU A 273 138.30 29.81 -7.57
C GLU A 273 139.30 30.72 -8.31
N GLU A 274 138.82 31.72 -9.05
CA GLU A 274 139.64 32.69 -9.78
C GLU A 274 140.38 33.65 -8.82
N ILE A 275 139.71 34.12 -7.77
CA ILE A 275 140.35 34.89 -6.69
C ILE A 275 141.38 34.02 -5.95
N ARG A 276 141.09 32.74 -5.69
CA ARG A 276 142.06 31.79 -5.10
C ARG A 276 143.24 31.50 -6.03
N ALA A 277 143.02 31.44 -7.34
CA ALA A 277 144.06 31.23 -8.35
C ALA A 277 144.97 32.46 -8.49
N GLN A 278 144.42 33.67 -8.45
CA GLN A 278 145.19 34.92 -8.41
C GLN A 278 146.01 35.04 -7.11
N LEU A 279 145.43 34.68 -5.96
CA LEU A 279 146.18 34.60 -4.69
C LEU A 279 147.27 33.51 -4.72
N ARG A 280 147.05 32.39 -5.42
CA ARG A 280 148.05 31.34 -5.65
C ARG A 280 149.17 31.84 -6.56
N HIS A 281 148.86 32.59 -7.60
CA HIS A 281 149.80 33.15 -8.57
C HIS A 281 150.66 34.28 -7.96
N VAL A 282 150.07 35.14 -7.12
CA VAL A 282 150.81 36.14 -6.33
C VAL A 282 151.67 35.45 -5.26
N ARG A 283 151.18 34.38 -4.61
CA ARG A 283 151.98 33.57 -3.68
C ARG A 283 153.14 32.84 -4.38
N LEU A 284 152.95 32.28 -5.57
CA LEU A 284 153.99 31.63 -6.37
C LEU A 284 155.02 32.63 -6.93
N SER A 285 154.60 33.85 -7.27
CA SER A 285 155.49 34.90 -7.78
C SER A 285 156.30 35.58 -6.67
N LEU A 286 155.75 35.69 -5.45
CA LEU A 286 156.52 36.12 -4.27
C LEU A 286 157.47 35.02 -3.74
N ALA A 287 157.10 33.74 -3.91
CA ALA A 287 157.94 32.60 -3.53
C ALA A 287 159.13 32.36 -4.49
N ALA A 288 159.06 32.80 -5.75
CA ALA A 288 160.16 32.70 -6.72
C ALA A 288 161.25 33.78 -6.54
N LEU A 289 161.00 34.84 -5.77
CA LEU A 289 162.01 35.88 -5.47
C LEU A 289 162.38 36.00 -3.97
N THR A 290 161.70 35.30 -3.07
CA THR A 290 162.07 35.22 -1.64
C THR A 290 161.77 33.81 -1.09
N GLY A 291 162.80 32.99 -0.91
CA GLY A 291 162.65 31.55 -0.64
C GLY A 291 161.95 31.19 0.68
N ARG A 292 160.82 30.48 0.61
CA ARG A 292 160.31 29.47 1.57
C ARG A 292 159.01 28.79 1.09
N SER A 293 158.65 27.69 1.76
CA SER A 293 158.03 26.43 1.29
C SER A 293 156.56 26.14 1.69
N LEU A 294 155.89 25.18 0.98
CA LEU A 294 154.85 24.18 1.41
C LEU A 294 153.41 24.69 1.80
N PRO A 295 152.38 23.85 2.15
CA PRO A 295 151.79 22.57 1.64
C PRO A 295 150.21 22.46 1.67
N GLN A 296 149.62 21.32 1.21
CA GLN A 296 148.41 20.52 1.69
C GLN A 296 146.99 21.16 1.84
N ASP A 297 145.80 20.53 1.78
CA ASP A 297 145.21 19.17 2.02
C ASP A 297 143.77 19.14 1.38
N SER A 298 143.20 18.06 0.79
CA SER A 298 142.49 16.86 1.35
C SER A 298 140.98 17.09 1.58
N GLN A 299 140.09 16.37 0.86
CA GLN A 299 139.27 15.20 1.30
C GLN A 299 138.07 15.59 2.19
N ASP A 300 136.92 14.92 2.27
CA ASP A 300 136.25 13.79 1.61
C ASP A 300 134.82 13.78 2.22
N ASP A 301 133.87 13.07 1.58
CA ASP A 301 132.82 12.21 2.18
C ASP A 301 131.89 12.76 3.30
N GLN A 302 130.66 12.30 3.57
CA GLN A 302 129.61 11.46 2.99
C GLN A 302 128.50 11.48 4.08
N ASP A 303 127.32 11.03 3.70
CA ASP A 303 126.36 10.31 4.54
C ASP A 303 125.43 11.01 5.54
N ASP A 304 124.17 10.56 5.37
CA ASP A 304 123.22 10.07 6.36
C ASP A 304 122.32 11.02 7.17
N GLN A 305 121.04 10.87 6.82
CA GLN A 305 119.91 10.48 7.67
C GLN A 305 119.44 11.38 8.83
N ASP A 306 118.13 11.21 9.02
CA ASP A 306 117.36 11.37 10.24
C ASP A 306 116.76 12.74 10.59
N ASP A 307 115.43 12.65 10.66
CA ASP A 307 114.61 13.03 11.81
C ASP A 307 114.11 14.46 12.02
N GLN A 308 112.80 14.46 12.31
CA GLN A 308 112.14 15.22 13.36
C GLN A 308 111.79 16.71 13.14
N ASN A 309 110.46 16.93 13.16
CA ASN A 309 109.76 17.69 14.22
C ASN A 309 109.87 19.23 14.21
N GLY A 310 108.73 19.89 14.52
CA GLY A 310 108.66 21.31 14.91
C GLY A 310 107.79 22.15 13.97
N ARG A 311 106.49 22.31 14.24
CA ARG A 311 105.90 23.34 15.13
C ARG A 311 106.23 24.79 14.75
N ASN A 312 105.23 25.51 14.23
CA ASN A 312 104.63 26.68 14.89
C ASN A 312 103.50 27.21 13.99
N GLU A 313 102.24 27.21 14.43
CA GLU A 313 101.64 28.12 15.41
C GLU A 313 101.61 29.59 14.96
N ARG A 314 100.40 30.03 14.62
CA ARG A 314 99.68 31.23 15.08
C ARG A 314 98.27 31.09 14.52
N ASN A 315 97.29 30.56 15.25
CA ASN A 315 96.71 30.98 16.54
C ASN A 315 96.12 32.40 16.52
N GLY A 316 94.86 32.47 16.98
CA GLY A 316 94.07 33.68 17.19
C GLY A 316 92.74 33.65 16.42
N GLN A 317 91.77 32.76 16.73
CA GLN A 317 90.78 32.89 17.84
C GLN A 317 89.88 34.12 17.69
N ASP A 318 88.60 34.14 18.03
CA ASP A 318 87.61 33.19 18.50
C ASP A 318 86.28 33.98 18.52
N GLY A 319 85.14 33.31 18.42
CA GLY A 319 83.85 33.99 18.60
C GLY A 319 82.61 33.19 18.20
N GLN A 320 82.54 31.92 18.58
CA GLN A 320 81.24 31.25 18.80
C GLN A 320 80.72 31.58 20.23
N PRO A 321 79.65 30.97 20.78
CA PRO A 321 78.40 30.36 20.25
C PRO A 321 77.14 30.94 21.00
N VAL A 322 75.87 30.52 20.81
CA VAL A 322 75.22 29.33 21.43
C VAL A 322 73.69 29.38 21.18
N ARG A 323 73.15 28.22 20.73
CA ARG A 323 71.85 27.53 21.01
C ARG A 323 70.50 28.25 20.86
N GLU A 324 69.59 27.72 20.05
CA GLU A 324 68.62 26.63 20.34
C GLU A 324 67.41 27.15 21.14
N THR A 325 66.22 27.19 20.53
CA THR A 325 65.02 26.42 20.95
C THR A 325 63.73 26.89 20.26
N ALA A 326 62.94 25.88 19.87
CA ALA A 326 61.48 25.76 20.00
C ALA A 326 60.49 26.41 19.00
N ALA A 327 59.64 25.51 18.46
CA ALA A 327 58.18 25.58 18.29
C ALA A 327 57.58 26.69 17.40
N GLY A 328 56.63 26.45 16.49
CA GLY A 328 55.72 25.33 16.25
C GLY A 328 54.91 25.59 14.95
N PRO A 329 53.88 24.78 14.67
CA PRO A 329 53.32 24.60 13.33
C PRO A 329 52.11 25.50 13.04
N VAL A 330 51.82 25.75 11.76
CA VAL A 330 50.49 26.22 11.32
C VAL A 330 50.05 25.47 10.07
N ARG A 331 49.01 24.64 10.25
CA ARG A 331 48.11 24.16 9.20
C ARG A 331 47.00 25.19 9.00
N GLY A 332 46.65 25.42 7.73
CA GLY A 332 45.29 25.63 7.23
C GLY A 332 44.72 27.06 7.34
N THR A 333 44.30 27.64 6.21
CA THR A 333 42.89 27.63 5.76
C THR A 333 42.77 28.32 4.40
N ALA A 334 41.88 27.76 3.56
CA ALA A 334 41.03 28.43 2.58
C ALA A 334 41.70 29.34 1.54
N THR A 335 41.64 28.94 0.26
CA THR A 335 40.61 29.45 -0.67
C THR A 335 40.37 28.40 -1.74
#